data_AF-A0A931M6A7-F1
#
_entry.id   AF-A0A931M6A7-F1
#
_cell.length_a   1.000
_cell.length_b   1.000
_cell.length_c   1.000
_cell.angle_alpha   90.00
_cell.angle_beta   90.00
_cell.angle_gamma   90.00
#
_symmetry.space_group_name_H-M   'P 1'
#
loop_
_entity.id
_entity.type
_entity.pdbx_description
1 polymer ?
#
loop_
_entity_poly.entity_id
_entity_poly.type
_entity_poly.pdbx_seq_one_letter_code
_entity_poly.pdbx_strand_id
1 'polypeptide(L)'
;MKRIMNSSLVITAFLVLITSCSKKLDLLPKNDVTSEVVYSTPAGYKQAFAKLYGAFALTGNSGPAGNGDVQGIDEGFSDFLRLFWKAQELSTDEAVIAWGDAGIQDFHNMNWS
;
A
#
# COMPACT_ATOMS: atom_id res chain seq x y z
N MET A 1 47.94 11.07 33.36
CA MET A 1 48.01 10.14 32.19
C MET A 1 47.04 8.95 32.33
N LYS A 2 47.12 8.10 33.37
CA LYS A 2 46.21 6.95 33.56
C LYS A 2 44.71 7.31 33.62
N ARG A 3 44.34 8.43 34.28
CA ARG A 3 42.95 8.92 34.34
C ARG A 3 42.39 9.39 32.99
N ILE A 4 43.22 10.06 32.18
CA ILE A 4 42.85 10.52 30.83
C ILE A 4 42.68 9.31 29.91
N MET A 5 43.58 8.33 29.99
CA MET A 5 43.52 7.08 29.22
C MET A 5 42.29 6.23 29.57
N ASN A 6 41.90 6.16 30.86
CA ASN A 6 40.68 5.49 31.28
C ASN A 6 39.41 6.21 30.81
N SER A 7 39.37 7.54 30.84
CA SER A 7 38.23 8.31 30.32
C SER A 7 38.06 8.14 28.81
N SER A 8 39.14 8.12 28.03
CA SER A 8 39.07 7.85 26.59
C SER A 8 38.51 6.46 26.27
N LEU A 9 38.85 5.45 27.07
CA LEU A 9 38.39 4.07 26.88
C LEU A 9 36.89 3.91 27.13
N VAL A 10 36.35 4.62 28.12
CA VAL A 10 34.92 4.65 28.43
C VAL A 10 34.11 5.35 27.32
N ILE A 11 34.64 6.45 26.76
CA ILE A 11 33.99 7.19 25.67
C ILE A 11 33.92 6.32 24.40
N THR A 12 35.01 5.63 24.05
CA THR A 12 35.03 4.72 22.89
C THR A 12 34.07 3.54 23.07
N ALA A 13 33.98 2.97 24.27
CA ALA A 13 33.02 1.89 24.55
C ALA A 13 31.55 2.36 24.43
N PHE A 14 31.26 3.60 24.84
CA PHE A 14 29.93 4.18 24.70
C PHE A 14 29.54 4.48 23.24
N LEU A 15 30.52 4.89 22.41
CA LEU A 15 30.33 5.10 20.96
C LEU A 15 30.03 3.80 20.20
N VAL A 16 30.50 2.64 20.66
CA VAL A 16 30.18 1.34 20.04
C VAL A 16 28.77 0.86 20.43
N LEU A 17 28.22 1.30 21.57
CA LEU A 17 26.88 0.91 22.01
C LEU A 17 25.76 1.65 21.25
N ILE A 18 26.06 2.81 20.64
CA ILE A 18 25.10 3.57 19.81
C ILE A 18 25.08 3.14 18.34
N THR A 19 25.96 2.23 17.91
CA THR A 19 25.83 1.55 16.60
C THR A 19 24.79 0.44 16.69
N SER A 20 23.55 0.81 16.98
CA SER A 20 22.40 -0.09 17.06
C SER A 20 22.16 -0.80 15.71
N CYS A 21 21.67 -2.04 15.77
CA CYS A 21 21.42 -2.96 14.65
C CYS A 21 20.28 -2.51 13.70
N SER A 22 20.40 -1.33 13.07
CA SER A 22 19.37 -0.78 12.17
C SER A 22 19.21 -1.54 10.85
N LYS A 23 20.11 -2.48 10.51
CA LYS A 23 19.98 -3.31 9.30
C LYS A 23 18.75 -4.22 9.30
N LYS A 24 18.06 -4.38 10.43
CA LYS A 24 16.84 -5.18 10.55
C LYS A 24 15.56 -4.38 10.25
N LEU A 25 15.67 -3.10 9.90
CA LEU A 25 14.54 -2.24 9.55
C LEU A 25 14.13 -2.36 8.08
N ASP A 26 15.08 -2.64 7.19
CA ASP A 26 14.84 -2.82 5.75
C ASP A 26 14.35 -4.25 5.48
N LEU A 27 13.11 -4.52 5.86
CA LEU A 27 12.47 -5.81 5.65
C LEU A 27 11.79 -5.85 4.28
N LEU A 28 12.23 -6.79 3.45
CA LEU A 28 11.48 -7.19 2.27
C LEU A 28 10.55 -8.37 2.60
N PRO A 29 9.41 -8.49 1.92
CA PRO A 29 8.58 -9.68 1.98
C PRO A 29 9.40 -10.92 1.65
N LYS A 30 9.33 -11.96 2.49
CA LYS A 30 10.05 -13.23 2.23
C LYS A 30 9.30 -14.16 1.27
N ASN A 31 7.98 -14.01 1.19
CA ASN A 31 7.08 -14.91 0.48
C ASN A 31 6.18 -14.16 -0.52
N ASP A 32 6.66 -13.03 -1.05
CA ASP A 32 5.90 -12.19 -1.97
C ASP A 32 6.80 -11.66 -3.09
N VAL A 33 6.18 -11.16 -4.15
CA VAL A 33 6.88 -10.56 -5.29
C VAL A 33 7.34 -9.15 -4.93
N THR A 34 8.64 -8.93 -4.92
CA THR A 34 9.24 -7.62 -4.62
C THR A 34 9.47 -6.79 -5.89
N SER A 35 9.61 -5.48 -5.72
CA SER A 35 10.01 -4.59 -6.83
C SER A 35 11.33 -5.00 -7.47
N GLU A 36 12.29 -5.50 -6.70
CA GLU A 36 13.56 -6.04 -7.21
C GLU A 36 13.32 -7.19 -8.20
N VAL A 37 12.37 -8.08 -7.91
CA VAL A 37 12.00 -9.18 -8.80
C VAL A 37 11.22 -8.67 -10.02
N VAL A 38 10.19 -7.84 -9.83
CA VAL A 38 9.37 -7.31 -10.94
C VAL A 38 10.23 -6.54 -11.94
N TYR A 39 11.13 -5.69 -11.45
CA TYR A 39 11.93 -4.80 -12.29
C TYR A 39 13.29 -5.40 -12.67
N SER A 40 13.51 -6.70 -12.45
CA SER A 40 14.73 -7.40 -12.86
C SER A 40 14.83 -7.65 -14.37
N THR A 41 13.71 -7.60 -15.11
CA THR A 41 13.68 -7.89 -16.56
C THR A 41 12.87 -6.84 -17.33
N PRO A 42 13.19 -6.59 -18.62
CA PRO A 42 12.39 -5.68 -19.46
C PRO A 42 10.91 -6.06 -19.57
N ALA A 43 10.60 -7.36 -19.54
CA ALA A 43 9.23 -7.85 -19.57
C ALA A 43 8.45 -7.44 -18.31
N GLY A 44 9.09 -7.50 -17.13
CA GLY A 44 8.45 -7.11 -15.88
C GLY A 44 8.14 -5.60 -15.80
N TYR A 45 8.99 -4.73 -16.35
CA TYR A 45 8.65 -3.31 -16.52
C TYR A 45 7.38 -3.12 -17.36
N LYS A 46 7.28 -3.83 -18.49
CA LYS A 46 6.10 -3.75 -19.36
C LYS A 46 4.84 -4.24 -18.65
N GLN A 47 4.94 -5.31 -17.86
CA GLN A 47 3.82 -5.85 -17.09
C GLN A 47 3.39 -4.89 -15.97
N ALA A 48 4.33 -4.29 -15.25
CA ALA A 48 4.03 -3.28 -14.23
C ALA A 48 3.33 -2.06 -14.83
N PHE A 49 3.80 -1.58 -15.99
CA PHE A 49 3.15 -0.49 -16.72
C PHE A 49 1.73 -0.87 -17.20
N ALA A 50 1.56 -2.08 -17.72
CA ALA A 50 0.23 -2.58 -18.11
C ALA A 50 -0.71 -2.68 -16.90
N LYS A 51 -0.21 -3.12 -15.74
CA LYS A 51 -0.98 -3.20 -14.50
C LYS A 51 -1.43 -1.82 -14.03
N LEU A 52 -0.57 -0.80 -14.13
CA LEU A 52 -0.92 0.58 -13.77
C LEU A 52 -2.18 1.05 -14.51
N TYR A 53 -2.23 0.87 -15.83
CA TYR A 53 -3.40 1.26 -16.62
C TYR A 53 -4.57 0.29 -16.45
N GLY A 54 -4.29 -1.01 -16.29
CA GLY A 54 -5.31 -2.02 -16.04
C GLY A 54 -6.09 -1.78 -14.75
N ALA A 55 -5.44 -1.27 -13.71
CA ALA A 55 -6.05 -0.99 -12.41
C ALA A 55 -7.18 0.06 -12.46
N PHE A 56 -7.29 0.85 -13.53
CA PHE A 56 -8.43 1.76 -13.72
C PHE A 56 -9.73 1.05 -14.08
N ALA A 57 -9.66 -0.19 -14.58
CA ALA A 57 -10.82 -0.94 -15.08
C ALA A 57 -10.91 -2.39 -14.56
N LEU A 58 -9.90 -2.84 -13.82
CA LEU A 58 -9.79 -4.21 -13.31
C LEU A 58 -9.53 -4.17 -11.81
N THR A 59 -10.19 -5.08 -11.09
CA THR A 59 -10.09 -5.26 -9.64
C THR A 59 -8.93 -6.15 -9.23
N GLY A 60 -8.33 -6.88 -10.18
CA GLY A 60 -7.31 -7.88 -9.94
C GLY A 60 -6.68 -8.37 -11.25
N ASN A 61 -5.69 -9.24 -11.16
CA ASN A 61 -5.07 -9.86 -12.33
C ASN A 61 -5.83 -11.09 -12.85
N SER A 62 -6.71 -11.66 -12.02
CA SER A 62 -7.57 -12.80 -12.37
C SER A 62 -9.02 -12.33 -12.41
N GLY A 63 -9.65 -12.39 -13.58
CA GLY A 63 -11.03 -11.96 -13.77
C GLY A 63 -12.01 -13.11 -14.03
N PRO A 64 -13.32 -12.92 -13.77
CA PRO A 64 -13.94 -11.71 -13.22
C PRO A 64 -13.81 -11.58 -11.69
N ALA A 65 -13.33 -12.62 -11.01
CA ALA A 65 -13.07 -12.63 -9.57
C ALA A 65 -12.07 -13.74 -9.21
N GLY A 66 -11.53 -13.67 -8.00
CA GLY A 66 -10.80 -14.75 -7.32
C GLY A 66 -9.43 -14.34 -6.79
N ASN A 67 -8.89 -13.19 -7.21
CA ASN A 67 -7.64 -12.65 -6.70
C ASN A 67 -7.57 -11.14 -6.91
N GLY A 68 -8.46 -10.42 -6.22
CA GLY A 68 -8.50 -8.95 -6.21
C GLY A 68 -7.23 -8.34 -5.61
N ASP A 69 -6.88 -7.14 -6.03
CA ASP A 69 -5.71 -6.42 -5.52
C ASP A 69 -5.92 -5.98 -4.06
N VAL A 70 -7.16 -5.68 -3.67
CA VAL A 70 -7.54 -5.34 -2.29
C VAL A 70 -8.17 -6.55 -1.61
N GLN A 71 -7.49 -7.03 -0.56
CA GLN A 71 -7.89 -8.23 0.17
C GLN A 71 -8.85 -7.90 1.32
N GLY A 72 -9.72 -8.86 1.68
CA GLY A 72 -10.62 -8.75 2.83
C GLY A 72 -11.95 -8.05 2.55
N ILE A 73 -12.23 -7.70 1.30
CA ILE A 73 -13.52 -7.16 0.82
C ILE A 73 -13.98 -7.94 -0.41
N ASP A 74 -15.25 -7.79 -0.78
CA ASP A 74 -15.73 -8.29 -2.07
C ASP A 74 -14.95 -7.61 -3.21
N GLU A 75 -14.46 -8.40 -4.16
CA GLU A 75 -13.55 -7.91 -5.19
C GLU A 75 -14.17 -6.78 -6.02
N GLY A 76 -15.47 -6.87 -6.33
CA GLY A 76 -16.20 -5.84 -7.09
C GLY A 76 -16.41 -4.54 -6.32
N PHE A 77 -16.15 -4.51 -5.01
CA PHE A 77 -16.14 -3.27 -4.23
C PHE A 77 -14.83 -2.48 -4.38
N SER A 78 -13.76 -3.10 -4.86
CA SER A 78 -12.44 -2.48 -5.00
C SER A 78 -12.21 -1.75 -6.33
N ASP A 79 -13.18 -1.80 -7.25
CA ASP A 79 -13.04 -1.22 -8.60
C ASP A 79 -12.83 0.31 -8.55
N PHE A 80 -11.73 0.78 -9.16
CA PHE A 80 -11.35 2.18 -9.14
C PHE A 80 -12.44 3.08 -9.75
N LEU A 81 -12.91 2.76 -10.95
CA LEU A 81 -13.83 3.63 -11.69
C LEU A 81 -15.16 3.76 -10.95
N ARG A 82 -15.69 2.64 -10.46
CA ARG A 82 -16.92 2.61 -9.65
C ARG A 82 -16.77 3.44 -8.38
N LEU A 83 -15.67 3.29 -7.64
CA LEU A 83 -15.43 4.04 -6.41
C LEU A 83 -15.25 5.55 -6.69
N PHE A 84 -14.49 5.90 -7.72
CA PHE A 84 -14.31 7.28 -8.15
C PHE A 84 -15.65 7.91 -8.55
N TRP A 85 -16.42 7.24 -9.41
CA TRP A 85 -17.75 7.71 -9.82
C TRP A 85 -18.67 7.90 -8.61
N LYS A 86 -18.69 6.96 -7.66
CA LYS A 86 -19.49 7.10 -6.44
C LYS A 86 -19.12 8.36 -5.64
N ALA A 87 -17.83 8.61 -5.47
CA ALA A 87 -17.37 9.78 -4.73
C ALA A 87 -17.74 11.10 -5.43
N GLN A 88 -17.72 11.11 -6.77
CA GLN A 88 -18.07 12.29 -7.57
C GLN A 88 -19.57 12.54 -7.70
N GLU A 89 -20.38 11.49 -7.78
CA GLU A 89 -21.81 11.62 -8.10
C GLU A 89 -22.73 11.55 -6.87
N LEU A 90 -22.46 10.68 -5.89
CA LEU A 90 -23.44 10.38 -4.85
C LEU A 90 -23.64 11.51 -3.83
N SER A 91 -22.71 12.46 -3.79
CA SER A 91 -22.83 13.69 -3.00
C SER A 91 -23.48 14.84 -3.79
N THR A 92 -23.96 14.56 -5.01
CA THR A 92 -24.61 15.52 -5.91
C THR A 92 -26.08 15.16 -6.14
N ASP A 93 -26.77 15.93 -6.97
CA ASP A 93 -28.14 15.68 -7.41
C ASP A 93 -28.24 14.80 -8.68
N GLU A 94 -27.12 14.36 -9.25
CA GLU A 94 -27.10 13.63 -10.54
C GLU A 94 -27.51 12.15 -10.43
N ALA A 95 -27.28 11.51 -9.27
CA ALA A 95 -27.56 10.08 -9.11
C ALA A 95 -27.93 9.69 -7.67
N VAL A 96 -28.75 8.63 -7.54
CA VAL A 96 -29.12 8.01 -6.27
C VAL A 96 -28.94 6.50 -6.35
N ILE A 97 -28.29 5.90 -5.35
CA ILE A 97 -28.22 4.46 -5.16
C ILE A 97 -29.19 4.05 -4.05
N ALA A 98 -30.16 3.21 -4.40
CA ALA A 98 -31.24 2.82 -3.50
C ALA A 98 -30.87 1.69 -2.52
N TRP A 99 -29.81 0.92 -2.78
CA TRP A 99 -29.39 -0.17 -1.90
C TRP A 99 -28.41 0.32 -0.83
N GLY A 100 -28.37 -0.40 0.29
CA GLY A 100 -27.73 0.04 1.54
C GLY A 100 -26.36 -0.57 1.81
N ASP A 101 -25.51 -0.73 0.79
CA ASP A 101 -24.13 -1.20 1.04
C ASP A 101 -23.38 -0.18 1.90
N ALA A 102 -22.45 -0.67 2.74
CA ALA A 102 -21.65 0.17 3.61
C ALA A 102 -20.93 1.29 2.82
N GLY A 103 -20.92 2.51 3.37
CA GLY A 103 -20.31 3.70 2.78
C GLY A 103 -21.18 4.42 1.74
N ILE A 104 -22.10 3.76 1.04
CA ILE A 104 -22.91 4.40 -0.02
C ILE A 104 -23.81 5.50 0.54
N GLN A 105 -24.55 5.18 1.59
CA GLN A 105 -25.47 6.14 2.21
C GLN A 105 -24.72 7.27 2.92
N ASP A 106 -23.45 7.06 3.28
CA ASP A 106 -22.64 8.10 3.90
C ASP A 106 -22.26 9.20 2.90
N PHE A 107 -22.01 8.83 1.63
CA PHE A 107 -21.86 9.80 0.54
C PHE A 107 -23.16 10.59 0.28
N HIS A 108 -24.30 9.91 0.23
CA HIS A 108 -25.61 10.55 0.04
C HIS A 108 -25.95 11.55 1.15
N ASN A 109 -25.71 11.17 2.40
CA ASN A 109 -25.99 12.00 3.56
C ASN A 109 -24.86 13.00 3.86
N MET A 110 -23.75 12.95 3.12
CA MET A 110 -22.55 13.76 3.31
C MET A 110 -21.98 13.71 4.73
N ASN A 111 -21.93 12.52 5.34
CA ASN A 111 -21.54 12.32 6.74
C ASN A 111 -20.42 11.28 6.93
N TRP A 112 -19.63 11.01 5.89
CA TRP A 112 -18.45 10.15 5.96
C TRP A 112 -17.40 10.67 6.96
N SER A 113 -16.60 9.77 7.54
CA SER A 113 -15.58 10.07 8.57
C SER A 113 -14.25 9.38 8.33
#